data_AF-A0A0T5Z4E6-F1
#
_entry.id   AF-A0A0T5Z4E6-F1
#
_cell.length_a   1.000
_cell.length_b   1.000
_cell.length_c   1.000
_cell.angle_alpha   90.00
_cell.angle_beta   90.00
_cell.angle_gamma   90.00
#
_symmetry.space_group_name_H-M   'P 1'
#
loop_
_entity.id
_entity.type
_entity.pdbx_description
1 polymer ?
#
loop_
_entity_poly.entity_id
_entity_poly.type
_entity_poly.pdbx_seq_one_letter_code
_entity_poly.pdbx_strand_id
1 'polypeptide(L)'
;MTIGSLLVMGGAAIPTQAATLDGKQVPLNQLSAESCKDCHKAIYKQWKGSMHANSTALKDPIHGAIYRKLIGDPSQPGQTDKQGNFPVCLNCHAPNAARDTSTKLDAMPAYNEGVSCVSCHSFVHNKGAGFVDGKPVLGLKAYEVSDQLQGPMGFVHEQGAAADALRKALDDEGELNPHLGRDNQGRAYLPAKEVAELDLPLQGNTSLQTSNACLGCHDKMQNVHGVPLCATGDEYDKSATQESCQSCHMASVKGVADHSM
;
A
#
# COMPACT_ATOMS: atom_id res chain seq x y z
N MET A 1 14.58 -45.26 -30.18
CA MET A 1 13.77 -44.09 -29.83
C MET A 1 14.16 -43.66 -28.44
N THR A 2 15.06 -42.68 -28.33
CA THR A 2 15.59 -42.15 -27.09
C THR A 2 14.67 -41.01 -26.62
N ILE A 3 14.08 -41.18 -25.43
CA ILE A 3 13.23 -40.18 -24.78
C ILE A 3 14.16 -39.16 -24.14
N GLY A 4 14.21 -37.94 -24.70
CA GLY A 4 14.94 -36.82 -24.13
C GLY A 4 14.18 -36.24 -22.94
N SER A 5 14.80 -36.30 -21.76
CA SER A 5 14.31 -35.63 -20.55
C SER A 5 14.41 -34.11 -20.75
N LEU A 6 13.27 -33.43 -20.82
CA LEU A 6 13.20 -31.97 -20.67
C LEU A 6 13.47 -31.63 -19.20
N LEU A 7 14.64 -31.05 -18.92
CA LEU A 7 14.90 -30.33 -17.69
C LEU A 7 14.02 -29.08 -17.67
N VAL A 8 13.03 -29.04 -16.77
CA VAL A 8 12.37 -27.80 -16.38
C VAL A 8 13.37 -27.04 -15.51
N MET A 9 14.07 -26.07 -16.08
CA MET A 9 14.82 -25.10 -15.29
C MET A 9 13.81 -24.23 -14.55
N GLY A 10 13.68 -24.45 -13.24
CA GLY A 10 12.99 -23.54 -12.35
C GLY A 10 13.66 -22.18 -12.43
N GLY A 11 12.94 -21.20 -12.97
CA GLY A 11 13.34 -19.79 -12.88
C GLY A 11 13.51 -19.44 -11.41
N ALA A 12 14.71 -19.02 -11.03
CA ALA A 12 14.94 -18.46 -9.71
C ALA A 12 13.98 -17.28 -9.52
N ALA A 13 13.14 -17.36 -8.49
CA ALA A 13 12.33 -16.22 -8.08
C ALA A 13 13.29 -15.05 -7.82
N ILE A 14 13.15 -13.99 -8.61
CA ILE A 14 13.82 -12.71 -8.36
C ILE A 14 13.41 -12.32 -6.93
N PRO A 15 14.35 -12.07 -6.00
CA PRO A 15 13.99 -11.73 -4.64
C PRO A 15 13.04 -10.54 -4.65
N THR A 16 11.90 -10.70 -3.98
CA THR A 16 10.93 -9.65 -3.74
C THR A 16 11.67 -8.49 -3.06
N GLN A 17 11.83 -7.38 -3.78
CA GLN A 17 12.74 -6.32 -3.35
C GLN A 17 12.11 -5.52 -2.22
N ALA A 18 12.74 -5.60 -1.05
CA ALA A 18 12.55 -4.69 0.07
C ALA A 18 13.06 -3.28 -0.29
N ALA A 19 12.47 -2.25 0.30
CA ALA A 19 12.98 -0.88 0.20
C ALA A 19 14.37 -0.78 0.83
N THR A 20 15.23 0.10 0.32
CA THR A 20 16.49 0.45 0.99
C THR A 20 16.38 1.82 1.62
N LEU A 21 16.73 1.91 2.90
CA LEU A 21 16.80 3.15 3.67
C LEU A 21 18.04 3.09 4.58
N ASP A 22 18.90 4.10 4.51
CA ASP A 22 20.11 4.24 5.35
C ASP A 22 21.00 2.99 5.38
N GLY A 23 21.25 2.40 4.21
CA GLY A 23 22.10 1.21 4.06
C GLY A 23 21.43 -0.11 4.44
N LYS A 24 20.13 -0.11 4.74
CA LYS A 24 19.40 -1.29 5.19
C LYS A 24 18.22 -1.60 4.30
N GLN A 25 18.06 -2.87 3.97
CA GLN A 25 16.83 -3.38 3.40
C GLN A 25 15.76 -3.49 4.48
N VAL A 26 14.59 -2.90 4.20
CA VAL A 26 13.44 -2.87 5.10
C VAL A 26 12.16 -3.26 4.35
N PRO A 27 11.26 -4.05 4.96
CA PRO A 27 9.96 -4.32 4.37
C PRO A 27 9.22 -3.02 4.05
N LEU A 28 8.58 -2.95 2.88
CA LEU A 28 7.90 -1.74 2.40
C LEU A 28 6.88 -1.21 3.43
N ASN A 29 6.14 -2.09 4.10
CA ASN A 29 5.14 -1.73 5.11
C ASN A 29 5.70 -1.25 6.45
N GLN A 30 7.01 -1.30 6.64
CA GLN A 30 7.68 -0.79 7.84
C GLN A 30 8.31 0.59 7.61
N LEU A 31 8.26 1.11 6.38
CA LEU A 31 8.66 2.48 6.11
C LEU A 31 7.68 3.48 6.72
N SER A 32 8.23 4.49 7.38
CA SER A 32 7.47 5.65 7.86
C SER A 32 7.19 6.61 6.71
N ALA A 33 6.02 7.22 6.74
CA ALA A 33 5.63 8.34 5.88
C ALA A 33 6.58 9.55 6.02
N GLU A 34 7.34 9.69 7.12
CA GLU A 34 8.37 10.72 7.22
C GLU A 34 9.43 10.59 6.12
N SER A 35 9.79 9.37 5.70
CA SER A 35 10.75 9.14 4.60
C SER A 35 10.23 9.68 3.26
N CYS A 36 8.90 9.75 3.09
CA CYS A 36 8.27 10.28 1.89
C CYS A 36 8.22 11.82 1.89
N LYS A 37 8.24 12.44 3.07
CA LYS A 37 8.06 13.88 3.27
C LYS A 37 9.20 14.70 2.68
N ASP A 38 10.41 14.16 2.61
CA ASP A 38 11.58 14.89 2.13
C ASP A 38 11.39 15.38 0.68
N CYS A 39 10.75 14.56 -0.16
CA CYS A 39 10.41 14.89 -1.54
C CYS A 39 8.93 15.30 -1.71
N HIS A 40 7.99 14.68 -0.99
CA HIS A 40 6.54 14.87 -1.16
C HIS A 40 5.88 15.71 -0.06
N LYS A 41 6.46 16.86 0.28
CA LYS A 41 6.05 17.73 1.42
C LYS A 41 4.57 18.11 1.42
N ALA A 42 4.02 18.48 0.25
CA ALA A 42 2.64 18.92 0.13
C ALA A 42 1.65 17.77 0.39
N ILE A 43 1.88 16.62 -0.27
CA ILE A 43 1.09 15.40 -0.09
C ILE A 43 1.17 14.92 1.36
N TYR A 44 2.37 14.86 1.94
CA TYR A 44 2.56 14.49 3.34
C TYR A 44 1.72 15.38 4.27
N LYS A 45 1.72 16.71 4.05
CA LYS A 45 0.94 17.64 4.88
C LYS A 45 -0.56 17.38 4.77
N GLN A 46 -1.07 17.13 3.57
CA GLN A 46 -2.47 16.80 3.32
C GLN A 46 -2.86 15.51 4.04
N TRP A 47 -2.13 14.42 3.78
CA TRP A 47 -2.36 13.12 4.40
C TRP A 47 -2.27 13.18 5.93
N LYS A 48 -1.27 13.88 6.48
CA LYS A 48 -1.05 13.93 7.94
C LYS A 48 -2.26 14.52 8.70
N GLY A 49 -3.01 15.41 8.07
CA GLY A 49 -4.22 16.02 8.63
C GLY A 49 -5.49 15.19 8.46
N SER A 50 -5.41 14.06 7.79
CA SER A 50 -6.55 13.31 7.29
C SER A 50 -6.98 12.18 8.22
N MET A 51 -8.17 11.60 7.99
CA MET A 51 -8.60 10.45 8.80
C MET A 51 -7.84 9.17 8.46
N HIS A 52 -7.22 9.07 7.28
CA HIS A 52 -6.32 7.96 6.96
C HIS A 52 -5.08 7.94 7.86
N ALA A 53 -4.44 9.09 8.10
CA ALA A 53 -3.30 9.19 9.03
C ALA A 53 -3.70 9.01 10.50
N ASN A 54 -4.99 9.18 10.81
CA ASN A 54 -5.56 9.07 12.15
C ASN A 54 -6.45 7.83 12.34
N SER A 55 -6.38 6.86 11.43
CA SER A 55 -7.32 5.74 11.38
C SER A 55 -7.17 4.75 12.53
N THR A 56 -6.04 4.74 13.25
CA THR A 56 -5.74 3.74 14.28
C THR A 56 -6.54 3.97 15.57
N ALA A 57 -6.73 2.90 16.34
CA ALA A 57 -7.39 2.95 17.67
C ALA A 57 -6.63 3.78 18.72
N LEU A 58 -5.38 4.17 18.42
CA LEU A 58 -4.56 5.06 19.22
C LEU A 58 -4.84 6.54 18.93
N LYS A 59 -5.30 6.88 17.71
CA LYS A 59 -5.45 8.26 17.24
C LYS A 59 -6.89 8.70 17.09
N ASP A 60 -7.78 7.83 16.60
CA ASP A 60 -9.21 8.11 16.55
C ASP A 60 -9.88 7.68 17.86
N PRO A 61 -10.44 8.60 18.66
CA PRO A 61 -11.10 8.28 19.92
C PRO A 61 -12.38 7.45 19.73
N ILE A 62 -13.11 7.62 18.63
CA ILE A 62 -14.36 6.89 18.34
C ILE A 62 -14.02 5.45 17.99
N HIS A 63 -13.17 5.24 16.98
CA HIS A 63 -12.69 3.91 16.64
C HIS A 63 -11.98 3.25 17.82
N GLY A 64 -11.15 3.99 18.56
CA GLY A 64 -10.44 3.49 19.73
C GLY A 64 -11.36 2.98 20.83
N ALA A 65 -12.49 3.66 21.10
CA ALA A 65 -13.47 3.20 22.08
C ALA A 65 -14.10 1.86 21.66
N ILE A 66 -14.46 1.72 20.39
CA ILE A 66 -15.03 0.48 19.83
C ILE A 66 -13.98 -0.64 19.84
N TYR A 67 -12.75 -0.36 19.39
CA TYR A 67 -11.65 -1.33 19.36
C TYR A 67 -11.34 -1.87 20.75
N ARG A 68 -11.21 -0.99 21.76
CA ARG A 68 -11.00 -1.41 23.16
C ARG A 68 -12.12 -2.25 23.72
N LYS A 69 -13.36 -2.02 23.28
CA LYS A 69 -14.51 -2.80 23.71
C LYS A 69 -14.59 -4.19 23.06
N LEU A 70 -14.22 -4.29 21.78
CA LEU A 70 -14.39 -5.50 20.98
C LEU A 70 -13.14 -6.39 20.95
N ILE A 71 -11.96 -5.80 21.05
CA ILE A 71 -10.66 -6.44 20.88
C ILE A 71 -9.84 -6.32 22.16
N GLY A 72 -9.46 -5.10 22.54
CA GLY A 72 -8.60 -4.86 23.71
C GLY A 72 -7.69 -3.65 23.56
N ASP A 73 -6.61 -3.62 24.33
CA ASP A 73 -5.67 -2.49 24.33
C ASP A 73 -4.83 -2.49 23.03
N PRO A 74 -4.94 -1.45 22.17
CA PRO A 74 -4.18 -1.38 20.92
C PRO A 74 -2.66 -1.19 21.10
N SER A 75 -2.17 -1.02 22.33
CA SER A 75 -0.74 -0.98 22.66
C SER A 75 -0.16 -2.34 23.10
N GLN A 76 -0.98 -3.39 23.14
CA GLN A 76 -0.57 -4.72 23.56
C GLN A 76 -0.46 -5.68 22.36
N PRO A 77 0.52 -6.61 22.37
CA PRO A 77 0.59 -7.66 21.37
C PRO A 77 -0.45 -8.76 21.63
N GLY A 78 -0.61 -9.67 20.67
CA GLY A 78 -1.40 -10.90 20.82
C GLY A 78 -2.91 -10.70 20.99
N GLN A 79 -3.46 -9.51 20.70
CA GLN A 79 -4.89 -9.27 20.79
C GLN A 79 -5.67 -10.09 19.75
N THR A 80 -6.88 -10.53 20.10
CA THR A 80 -7.78 -11.27 19.22
C THR A 80 -9.21 -10.79 19.42
N ASP A 81 -10.09 -11.13 18.46
CA ASP A 81 -11.53 -11.01 18.67
C ASP A 81 -12.05 -12.08 19.65
N LYS A 82 -13.36 -12.06 19.93
CA LYS A 82 -14.00 -13.01 20.84
C LYS A 82 -13.93 -14.47 20.36
N GLN A 83 -13.62 -14.70 19.09
CA GLN A 83 -13.48 -16.01 18.46
C GLN A 83 -12.00 -16.43 18.35
N GLY A 84 -11.07 -15.63 18.85
CA GLY A 84 -9.64 -15.90 18.79
C GLY A 84 -9.00 -15.56 17.44
N ASN A 85 -9.70 -14.87 16.54
CA ASN A 85 -9.13 -14.46 15.26
C ASN A 85 -8.33 -13.17 15.40
N PHE A 86 -7.42 -12.96 14.45
CA PHE A 86 -6.74 -11.69 14.29
C PHE A 86 -7.77 -10.56 14.05
N PRO A 87 -7.63 -9.38 14.70
CA PRO A 87 -8.63 -8.32 14.63
C PRO A 87 -8.83 -7.80 13.20
N VAL A 88 -10.00 -8.08 12.62
CA VAL A 88 -10.36 -7.66 11.25
C VAL A 88 -10.24 -6.14 11.04
N CYS A 89 -10.46 -5.36 12.10
CA CYS A 89 -10.34 -3.90 12.10
C CYS A 89 -9.00 -3.42 11.52
N LEU A 90 -7.91 -4.14 11.80
CA LEU A 90 -6.57 -3.71 11.43
C LEU A 90 -6.32 -3.79 9.92
N ASN A 91 -7.06 -4.63 9.18
CA ASN A 91 -6.93 -4.69 7.73
C ASN A 91 -7.30 -3.37 7.05
N CYS A 92 -8.18 -2.56 7.68
CA CYS A 92 -8.59 -1.25 7.18
C CYS A 92 -7.95 -0.09 7.96
N HIS A 93 -7.81 -0.23 9.28
CA HIS A 93 -7.42 0.89 10.16
C HIS A 93 -5.92 0.95 10.49
N ALA A 94 -5.16 -0.13 10.28
CA ALA A 94 -3.71 -0.18 10.45
C ALA A 94 -3.09 -1.24 9.50
N PRO A 95 -3.28 -1.11 8.18
CA PRO A 95 -2.93 -2.15 7.20
C PRO A 95 -1.47 -2.59 7.26
N ASN A 96 -0.54 -1.67 7.56
CA ASN A 96 0.87 -2.02 7.72
C ASN A 96 1.13 -2.97 8.89
N ALA A 97 0.45 -2.76 10.02
CA ALA A 97 0.52 -3.66 11.17
C ALA A 97 -0.16 -5.01 10.85
N ALA A 98 -1.28 -4.97 10.13
CA ALA A 98 -1.99 -6.17 9.69
C ALA A 98 -1.15 -7.04 8.74
N ARG A 99 -0.33 -6.43 7.86
CA ARG A 99 0.59 -7.15 6.98
C ARG A 99 1.60 -7.99 7.77
N ASP A 100 2.05 -7.48 8.91
CA ASP A 100 2.97 -8.18 9.82
C ASP A 100 2.24 -8.98 10.92
N THR A 101 0.91 -9.07 10.86
CA THR A 101 0.08 -9.73 11.89
C THR A 101 0.32 -9.17 13.31
N SER A 102 0.69 -7.89 13.40
CA SER A 102 0.93 -7.21 14.67
C SER A 102 -0.35 -6.54 15.16
N THR A 103 -0.61 -6.64 16.47
CA THR A 103 -1.67 -5.91 17.18
C THR A 103 -1.14 -4.80 18.08
N LYS A 104 0.18 -4.72 18.27
CA LYS A 104 0.84 -3.64 19.03
C LYS A 104 1.07 -2.44 18.12
N LEU A 105 0.10 -1.53 18.07
CA LEU A 105 0.07 -0.44 17.09
C LEU A 105 1.11 0.66 17.35
N ASP A 106 1.65 0.73 18.57
CA ASP A 106 2.73 1.65 18.98
C ASP A 106 4.13 1.03 18.86
N ALA A 107 4.28 -0.18 18.31
CA ALA A 107 5.58 -0.83 18.19
C ALA A 107 6.55 -0.11 17.24
N MET A 108 6.03 0.58 16.22
CA MET A 108 6.82 1.39 15.29
C MET A 108 5.95 2.45 14.60
N PRO A 109 6.56 3.51 14.01
CA PRO A 109 5.81 4.57 13.33
C PRO A 109 4.85 4.03 12.25
N ALA A 110 5.31 3.12 11.40
CA ALA A 110 4.52 2.60 10.29
C ALA A 110 3.22 1.89 10.72
N TYR A 111 3.14 1.38 11.95
CA TYR A 111 1.92 0.76 12.50
C TYR A 111 0.96 1.79 13.09
N ASN A 112 1.49 2.88 13.64
CA ASN A 112 0.69 3.96 14.22
C ASN A 112 0.25 4.99 13.17
N GLU A 113 0.89 5.03 12.01
CA GLU A 113 0.56 5.94 10.90
C GLU A 113 -0.76 5.61 10.20
N GLY A 114 -1.43 4.52 10.58
CA GLY A 114 -2.76 4.19 10.05
C GLY A 114 -2.70 3.73 8.59
N VAL A 115 -3.62 4.24 7.79
CA VAL A 115 -3.57 4.11 6.33
C VAL A 115 -2.54 5.12 5.80
N SER A 116 -1.28 4.69 5.75
CA SER A 116 -0.12 5.51 5.38
C SER A 116 0.22 5.42 3.88
N CYS A 117 1.21 6.18 3.44
CA CYS A 117 1.69 6.21 2.04
C CYS A 117 1.92 4.81 1.48
N VAL A 118 2.77 4.02 2.14
CA VAL A 118 3.17 2.68 1.69
C VAL A 118 2.05 1.64 1.82
N SER A 119 1.03 1.90 2.62
CA SER A 119 -0.14 1.02 2.66
C SER A 119 -0.91 1.06 1.34
N CYS A 120 -1.35 2.25 0.91
CA CYS A 120 -2.06 2.42 -0.36
C CYS A 120 -1.14 2.20 -1.57
N HIS A 121 0.07 2.72 -1.53
CA HIS A 121 1.06 2.56 -2.61
C HIS A 121 1.73 1.17 -2.60
N SER A 122 1.12 0.16 -1.99
CA SER A 122 1.54 -1.25 -2.15
C SER A 122 0.46 -2.13 -2.80
N PHE A 123 -0.74 -1.59 -3.05
CA PHE A 123 -1.84 -2.35 -3.66
C PHE A 123 -1.63 -2.56 -5.16
N VAL A 124 -1.67 -3.82 -5.60
CA VAL A 124 -1.51 -4.21 -7.00
C VAL A 124 -2.86 -4.41 -7.66
N HIS A 125 -3.64 -5.36 -7.15
CA HIS A 125 -4.93 -5.72 -7.72
C HIS A 125 -5.97 -5.90 -6.62
N ASN A 126 -7.13 -5.29 -6.79
CA ASN A 126 -8.28 -5.51 -5.92
C ASN A 126 -9.03 -6.77 -6.37
N LYS A 127 -9.04 -7.80 -5.51
CA LYS A 127 -9.72 -9.09 -5.72
C LYS A 127 -11.19 -9.06 -5.29
N GLY A 128 -11.67 -7.94 -4.76
CA GLY A 128 -13.00 -7.74 -4.22
C GLY A 128 -13.07 -7.88 -2.70
N ALA A 129 -13.86 -7.02 -2.07
CA ALA A 129 -14.20 -7.13 -0.65
C ALA A 129 -15.49 -7.94 -0.46
N GLY A 130 -15.59 -8.66 0.65
CA GLY A 130 -16.77 -9.46 0.95
C GLY A 130 -16.50 -10.57 1.95
N PHE A 131 -17.11 -11.73 1.71
CA PHE A 131 -17.03 -12.89 2.60
C PHE A 131 -16.75 -14.15 1.80
N VAL A 132 -15.70 -14.88 2.19
CA VAL A 132 -15.35 -16.20 1.62
C VAL A 132 -15.42 -17.22 2.75
N ASP A 133 -16.26 -18.25 2.58
CA ASP A 133 -16.53 -19.25 3.61
C ASP A 133 -16.91 -18.64 4.97
N GLY A 134 -17.70 -17.57 4.95
CA GLY A 134 -18.14 -16.83 6.12
C GLY A 134 -17.06 -15.94 6.78
N LYS A 135 -15.84 -15.90 6.24
CA LYS A 135 -14.74 -15.06 6.75
C LYS A 135 -14.65 -13.74 5.97
N PRO A 136 -14.49 -12.60 6.66
CA PRO A 136 -14.36 -11.31 6.00
C PRO A 136 -13.05 -11.22 5.19
N VAL A 137 -13.17 -10.87 3.92
CA VAL A 137 -12.08 -10.44 3.05
C VAL A 137 -12.23 -8.93 2.89
N LEU A 138 -11.59 -8.19 3.79
CA LEU A 138 -11.72 -6.73 3.91
C LEU A 138 -10.35 -6.07 3.96
N GLY A 139 -10.32 -4.78 3.61
CA GLY A 139 -9.13 -3.94 3.60
C GLY A 139 -7.97 -4.58 2.85
N LEU A 140 -6.81 -4.64 3.49
CA LEU A 140 -5.60 -5.29 2.98
C LEU A 140 -5.86 -6.68 2.37
N LYS A 141 -6.75 -7.50 2.93
CA LYS A 141 -6.99 -8.87 2.45
C LYS A 141 -7.68 -8.92 1.09
N ALA A 142 -8.41 -7.87 0.73
CA ALA A 142 -9.02 -7.71 -0.59
C ALA A 142 -7.99 -7.42 -1.68
N TYR A 143 -6.73 -7.11 -1.34
CA TYR A 143 -5.69 -6.78 -2.31
C TYR A 143 -4.65 -7.89 -2.50
N GLU A 144 -4.09 -7.95 -3.69
CA GLU A 144 -2.72 -8.39 -3.89
C GLU A 144 -1.79 -7.24 -3.53
N VAL A 145 -0.72 -7.51 -2.78
CA VAL A 145 0.22 -6.50 -2.31
C VAL A 145 1.63 -6.76 -2.81
N SER A 146 2.32 -5.67 -3.12
CA SER A 146 3.69 -5.67 -3.60
C SER A 146 4.67 -5.29 -2.49
N ASP A 147 5.92 -5.73 -2.65
CA ASP A 147 7.07 -5.20 -1.92
C ASP A 147 7.69 -3.97 -2.61
N GLN A 148 7.20 -3.61 -3.80
CA GLN A 148 7.55 -2.38 -4.53
C GLN A 148 6.40 -1.37 -4.52
N LEU A 149 6.74 -0.08 -4.57
CA LEU A 149 5.74 0.98 -4.64
C LEU A 149 4.90 0.85 -5.91
N GLN A 150 3.64 1.24 -5.80
CA GLN A 150 2.67 1.27 -6.89
C GLN A 150 2.26 2.72 -7.09
N GLY A 151 2.35 3.24 -8.31
CA GLY A 151 1.92 4.60 -8.65
C GLY A 151 0.95 4.60 -9.84
N PRO A 152 0.05 5.59 -9.96
CA PRO A 152 -0.90 5.66 -11.09
C PRO A 152 -0.19 5.69 -12.44
N MET A 153 1.00 6.29 -12.45
CA MET A 153 1.98 6.20 -13.52
C MET A 153 3.26 5.63 -12.92
N GLY A 154 3.92 4.73 -13.66
CA GLY A 154 5.29 4.35 -13.36
C GLY A 154 6.26 5.35 -13.95
N PHE A 155 7.53 5.25 -13.56
CA PHE A 155 8.57 5.79 -14.41
C PHE A 155 8.57 4.92 -15.68
N VAL A 156 8.30 5.56 -16.82
CA VAL A 156 8.19 4.87 -18.10
C VAL A 156 9.58 4.37 -18.46
N HIS A 157 9.93 3.17 -18.01
CA HIS A 157 11.10 2.50 -18.51
C HIS A 157 10.73 1.94 -19.88
N GLU A 158 10.95 2.73 -20.93
CA GLU A 158 11.19 2.12 -22.23
C GLU A 158 12.34 1.11 -22.06
N GLN A 159 12.05 -0.19 -22.03
CA GLN A 159 13.12 -1.17 -21.79
C GLN A 159 14.20 -1.09 -22.89
N GLY A 160 15.46 -1.28 -22.51
CA GLY A 160 16.58 -1.28 -23.46
C GLY A 160 17.16 0.13 -23.70
N ALA A 161 17.58 0.39 -24.95
CA ALA A 161 18.43 1.53 -25.29
C ALA A 161 17.81 2.91 -24.97
N ALA A 162 16.49 2.99 -24.87
CA ALA A 162 15.80 4.26 -24.65
C ALA A 162 15.65 4.60 -23.14
N ALA A 163 15.48 3.61 -22.25
CA ALA A 163 15.72 3.81 -20.81
C ALA A 163 17.19 4.14 -20.53
N ASP A 164 18.14 3.55 -21.27
CA ASP A 164 19.56 3.90 -21.13
C ASP A 164 19.85 5.37 -21.51
N ALA A 165 19.10 5.93 -22.47
CA ALA A 165 19.22 7.32 -22.90
C ALA A 165 18.55 8.29 -21.92
N LEU A 166 17.36 7.96 -21.40
CA LEU A 166 16.71 8.72 -20.34
C LEU A 166 17.55 8.70 -19.05
N ARG A 167 18.16 7.55 -18.70
CA ARG A 167 19.12 7.42 -17.60
C ARG A 167 20.25 8.43 -17.73
N LYS A 168 20.90 8.49 -18.90
CA LYS A 168 22.01 9.43 -19.14
C LYS A 168 21.56 10.89 -18.97
N ALA A 169 20.36 11.23 -19.43
CA ALA A 169 19.84 12.59 -19.30
C ALA A 169 19.54 12.96 -17.83
N LEU A 170 19.01 12.04 -17.03
CA LEU A 170 18.74 12.27 -15.60
C LEU A 170 20.04 12.32 -14.76
N ASP A 171 21.02 11.47 -15.08
CA ASP A 171 22.34 11.49 -14.45
C ASP A 171 23.06 12.84 -14.68
N ASP A 172 22.88 13.45 -15.85
CA ASP A 172 23.46 14.76 -16.19
C ASP A 172 22.79 15.93 -15.41
N GLU A 173 21.57 15.73 -14.90
CA GLU A 173 20.80 16.74 -14.14
C GLU A 173 20.97 16.61 -12.62
N GLY A 174 21.49 15.48 -12.12
CA GLY A 174 21.88 15.30 -10.71
C GLY A 174 20.72 15.24 -9.71
N GLU A 175 19.49 14.97 -10.15
CA GLU A 175 18.33 14.83 -9.27
C GLU A 175 18.14 13.37 -8.81
N LEU A 176 18.28 13.12 -7.50
CA LEU A 176 18.01 11.82 -6.90
C LEU A 176 16.54 11.45 -7.07
N ASN A 177 16.28 10.34 -7.78
CA ASN A 177 14.95 9.74 -7.85
C ASN A 177 14.99 8.28 -7.38
N PRO A 178 14.57 7.99 -6.13
CA PRO A 178 14.65 6.65 -5.54
C PRO A 178 13.71 5.64 -6.21
N HIS A 179 12.85 6.07 -7.14
CA HIS A 179 11.81 5.26 -7.73
C HIS A 179 12.18 4.59 -9.05
N LEU A 180 13.37 4.88 -9.58
CA LEU A 180 13.80 4.42 -10.90
C LEU A 180 13.98 2.90 -11.02
N GLY A 181 14.07 2.15 -9.93
CA GLY A 181 14.11 0.69 -9.98
C GLY A 181 15.36 0.12 -10.67
N ARG A 182 15.19 -0.91 -11.51
CA ARG A 182 16.26 -1.72 -12.12
C ARG A 182 16.03 -1.93 -13.62
N ASP A 183 17.11 -2.08 -14.40
CA ASP A 183 17.06 -2.47 -15.81
C ASP A 183 16.70 -3.96 -16.00
N ASN A 184 16.60 -4.41 -17.25
CA ASN A 184 16.28 -5.81 -17.59
C ASN A 184 17.38 -6.82 -17.21
N GLN A 185 18.54 -6.36 -16.75
CA GLN A 185 19.64 -7.16 -16.22
C GLN A 185 19.71 -7.10 -14.69
N GLY A 186 18.77 -6.39 -14.04
CA GLY A 186 18.72 -6.22 -12.60
C GLY A 186 19.66 -5.15 -12.05
N ARG A 187 20.28 -4.33 -12.89
CA ARG A 187 21.18 -3.24 -12.47
C ARG A 187 20.38 -2.00 -12.09
N ALA A 188 20.77 -1.33 -11.02
CA ALA A 188 20.13 -0.09 -10.60
C ALA A 188 20.38 1.04 -11.59
N TYR A 189 19.34 1.86 -11.79
CA TYR A 189 19.49 3.11 -12.52
C TYR A 189 20.24 4.15 -11.70
N LEU A 190 20.06 4.15 -10.37
CA LEU A 190 20.82 5.01 -9.47
C LEU A 190 22.24 4.49 -9.22
N PRO A 191 23.23 5.38 -9.00
CA PRO A 191 24.56 5.00 -8.52
C PRO A 191 24.50 4.15 -7.25
N ALA A 192 25.44 3.21 -7.09
CA ALA A 192 25.44 2.27 -5.95
C ALA A 192 25.44 2.97 -4.57
N LYS A 193 26.05 4.16 -4.47
CA LYS A 193 26.05 4.97 -3.25
C LYS A 193 24.65 5.48 -2.91
N GLU A 194 23.90 5.93 -3.91
CA GLU A 194 22.53 6.45 -3.75
C GLU A 194 21.55 5.32 -3.49
N VAL A 195 21.69 4.18 -4.19
CA VAL A 195 20.90 2.97 -3.91
C VAL A 195 21.09 2.50 -2.46
N ALA A 196 22.31 2.59 -1.94
CA ALA A 196 22.60 2.26 -0.55
C ALA A 196 21.94 3.24 0.42
N GLU A 197 21.74 4.50 0.03
CA GLU A 197 21.12 5.53 0.88
C GLU A 197 19.59 5.44 0.85
N LEU A 198 19.00 5.43 -0.35
CA LEU A 198 17.55 5.41 -0.56
C LEU A 198 17.19 4.76 -1.91
N ASP A 199 16.46 3.65 -1.85
CA ASP A 199 15.95 2.95 -3.03
C ASP A 199 14.52 2.47 -2.77
N LEU A 200 13.58 3.04 -3.52
CA LEU A 200 12.14 2.84 -3.40
C LEU A 200 11.51 2.56 -4.78
N PRO A 201 11.85 1.44 -5.45
CA PRO A 201 11.37 1.15 -6.80
C PRO A 201 9.86 1.27 -6.92
N LEU A 202 9.39 1.91 -7.98
CA LEU A 202 7.97 2.14 -8.24
C LEU A 202 7.53 1.52 -9.57
N GLN A 203 6.44 0.76 -9.52
CA GLN A 203 5.77 0.20 -10.69
C GLN A 203 4.52 1.02 -11.04
N GLY A 204 4.29 1.16 -12.34
CA GLY A 204 3.06 1.76 -12.85
C GLY A 204 1.87 0.82 -12.68
N ASN A 205 0.82 1.33 -12.07
CA ASN A 205 -0.43 0.62 -11.82
C ASN A 205 -1.62 1.57 -12.02
N THR A 206 -2.23 1.51 -13.20
CA THR A 206 -3.38 2.35 -13.56
C THR A 206 -4.62 2.05 -12.72
N SER A 207 -4.68 0.92 -12.01
CA SER A 207 -5.80 0.64 -11.09
C SER A 207 -5.87 1.61 -9.92
N LEU A 208 -4.76 2.29 -9.58
CA LEU A 208 -4.75 3.37 -8.59
C LEU A 208 -5.53 4.62 -9.05
N GLN A 209 -5.92 4.69 -10.33
CA GLN A 209 -6.78 5.75 -10.87
C GLN A 209 -8.26 5.37 -10.89
N THR A 210 -8.63 4.19 -10.37
CA THR A 210 -10.03 3.74 -10.32
C THR A 210 -10.49 3.49 -8.89
N SER A 211 -11.81 3.43 -8.66
CA SER A 211 -12.39 3.18 -7.34
C SER A 211 -11.87 1.89 -6.67
N ASN A 212 -11.27 0.97 -7.44
CA ASN A 212 -10.62 -0.24 -6.91
C ASN A 212 -9.54 0.08 -5.86
N ALA A 213 -8.89 1.23 -5.93
CA ALA A 213 -7.92 1.68 -4.93
C ALA A 213 -8.53 1.88 -3.53
N CYS A 214 -9.85 2.07 -3.45
CA CYS A 214 -10.58 2.41 -2.23
C CYS A 214 -11.42 1.24 -1.71
N LEU A 215 -12.00 0.46 -2.64
CA LEU A 215 -13.08 -0.47 -2.36
C LEU A 215 -12.69 -1.66 -1.48
N GLY A 216 -11.42 -2.01 -1.32
CA GLY A 216 -11.06 -3.04 -0.32
C GLY A 216 -11.45 -2.63 1.10
N CYS A 217 -11.32 -1.34 1.44
CA CYS A 217 -11.72 -0.79 2.73
C CYS A 217 -13.14 -0.19 2.72
N HIS A 218 -13.58 0.36 1.58
CA HIS A 218 -14.78 1.19 1.48
C HIS A 218 -15.96 0.53 0.75
N ASP A 219 -15.85 -0.72 0.29
CA ASP A 219 -16.97 -1.39 -0.36
C ASP A 219 -18.08 -1.74 0.63
N LYS A 220 -17.84 -2.75 1.48
CA LYS A 220 -18.84 -3.23 2.44
C LYS A 220 -18.24 -3.81 3.70
N MET A 221 -19.03 -3.77 4.77
CA MET A 221 -18.78 -4.50 6.03
C MET A 221 -20.13 -4.90 6.61
N GLN A 222 -20.22 -6.10 7.19
CA GLN A 222 -21.44 -6.58 7.83
C GLN A 222 -21.14 -7.13 9.23
N ASN A 223 -22.16 -7.19 10.09
CA ASN A 223 -22.03 -7.83 11.40
C ASN A 223 -22.13 -9.38 11.28
N VAL A 224 -21.99 -10.08 12.40
CA VAL A 224 -22.05 -11.57 12.42
C VAL A 224 -23.41 -12.16 11.99
N HIS A 225 -24.45 -11.33 11.86
CA HIS A 225 -25.79 -11.72 11.39
C HIS A 225 -26.03 -11.38 9.92
N GLY A 226 -25.01 -10.88 9.20
CA GLY A 226 -25.14 -10.50 7.79
C GLY A 226 -25.78 -9.13 7.56
N VAL A 227 -25.99 -8.32 8.60
CA VAL A 227 -26.55 -6.98 8.46
C VAL A 227 -25.43 -6.00 8.07
N PRO A 228 -25.58 -5.23 6.97
CA PRO A 228 -24.60 -4.22 6.58
C PRO A 228 -24.38 -3.17 7.68
N LEU A 229 -23.11 -2.91 7.99
CA LEU A 229 -22.65 -1.81 8.84
C LEU A 229 -22.14 -0.65 7.99
N CYS A 230 -21.45 -0.98 6.90
CA CYS A 230 -21.02 -0.05 5.85
C CYS A 230 -21.35 -0.70 4.50
N ALA A 231 -21.83 0.08 3.53
CA ALA A 231 -22.29 -0.45 2.23
C ALA A 231 -22.05 0.53 1.07
N THR A 232 -21.01 1.36 1.14
CA THR A 232 -20.76 2.41 0.15
C THR A 232 -20.55 1.85 -1.26
N GLY A 233 -19.96 0.67 -1.42
CA GLY A 233 -19.85 0.02 -2.73
C GLY A 233 -21.22 -0.36 -3.30
N ASP A 234 -22.10 -0.95 -2.50
CA ASP A 234 -23.47 -1.28 -2.94
C ASP A 234 -24.27 -0.01 -3.31
N GLU A 235 -24.08 1.07 -2.55
CA GLU A 235 -24.70 2.38 -2.82
C GLU A 235 -24.15 3.01 -4.11
N TYR A 236 -22.83 2.92 -4.30
CA TYR A 236 -22.12 3.41 -5.47
C TYR A 236 -22.59 2.68 -6.74
N ASP A 237 -22.65 1.35 -6.71
CA ASP A 237 -23.15 0.53 -7.82
C ASP A 237 -24.61 0.86 -8.15
N LYS A 238 -25.45 1.01 -7.12
CA LYS A 238 -26.88 1.35 -7.30
C LYS A 238 -27.08 2.75 -7.90
N SER A 239 -26.16 3.68 -7.65
CA SER A 239 -26.23 5.03 -8.22
C SER A 239 -25.99 5.05 -9.74
N ALA A 240 -25.37 3.99 -10.29
CA ALA A 240 -24.92 3.89 -11.68
C ALA A 240 -23.95 5.01 -12.13
N THR A 241 -23.33 5.72 -11.19
CA THR A 241 -22.30 6.72 -11.49
C THR A 241 -21.12 6.10 -12.23
N GLN A 242 -20.49 6.90 -13.09
CA GLN A 242 -19.25 6.52 -13.78
C GLN A 242 -18.03 7.26 -13.20
N GLU A 243 -18.24 8.09 -12.17
CA GLU A 243 -17.20 8.88 -11.51
C GLU A 243 -16.40 8.05 -10.52
N SER A 244 -15.08 7.98 -10.70
CA SER A 244 -14.18 7.35 -9.73
C SER A 244 -14.24 8.03 -8.36
N CYS A 245 -13.95 7.31 -7.27
CA CYS A 245 -13.80 7.93 -5.95
C CYS A 245 -12.79 9.10 -5.97
N GLN A 246 -11.68 8.91 -6.69
CA GLN A 246 -10.58 9.86 -6.78
C GLN A 246 -10.97 11.17 -7.49
N SER A 247 -11.90 11.15 -8.45
CA SER A 247 -12.28 12.38 -9.16
C SER A 247 -12.89 13.43 -8.22
N CYS A 248 -13.55 12.98 -7.15
CA CYS A 248 -14.09 13.86 -6.10
C CYS A 248 -13.18 13.96 -4.87
N HIS A 249 -12.61 12.85 -4.38
CA HIS A 249 -11.91 12.80 -3.10
C HIS A 249 -10.39 13.03 -3.19
N MET A 250 -9.82 12.92 -4.39
CA MET A 250 -8.40 13.16 -4.68
C MET A 250 -8.25 14.09 -5.89
N ALA A 251 -9.09 15.11 -5.97
CA ALA A 251 -9.12 16.03 -7.09
C ALA A 251 -7.73 16.62 -7.39
N SER A 252 -7.40 16.78 -8.66
CA SER A 252 -6.11 17.35 -9.07
C SER A 252 -6.06 18.83 -8.73
N VAL A 253 -5.15 19.20 -7.83
CA VAL A 253 -4.87 20.59 -7.45
C VAL A 253 -3.45 20.91 -7.89
N LYS A 254 -3.30 21.83 -8.84
CA LYS A 254 -2.01 22.21 -9.45
C LYS A 254 -1.25 21.01 -10.07
N GLY A 255 -1.98 20.07 -10.68
CA GLY A 255 -1.41 18.94 -11.40
C GLY A 255 -1.05 17.72 -10.52
N VAL A 256 -1.37 17.75 -9.22
CA VAL A 256 -1.13 16.65 -8.29
C VAL A 256 -2.44 16.32 -7.56
N ALA A 257 -2.70 15.04 -7.32
CA ALA A 257 -3.88 14.59 -6.57
C ALA A 257 -3.83 15.08 -5.11
N ASP A 258 -4.90 15.67 -4.61
CA ASP A 258 -5.03 16.07 -3.20
C ASP A 258 -5.18 14.84 -2.29
N HIS A 259 -4.45 14.80 -1.18
CA HIS A 259 -4.45 13.69 -0.22
C HIS A 259 -5.06 14.05 1.15
N SER A 260 -5.94 15.05 1.22
CA SER A 260 -6.50 15.55 2.50
C SER A 260 -7.62 14.66 3.08
N MET A 261 -8.00 13.59 2.37
CA MET A 261 -9.04 12.61 2.72
C MET A 261 -8.75 11.83 4.00
#